data_AF-A0A3D5D7C0-F1
#
_entry.id   AF-A0A3D5D7C0-F1
#
_cell.length_a   1.000
_cell.length_b   1.000
_cell.length_c   1.000
_cell.angle_alpha   90.00
_cell.angle_beta   90.00
_cell.angle_gamma   90.00
#
_symmetry.space_group_name_H-M   'P 1'
#
loop_
_entity.id
_entity.type
_entity.pdbx_description
1 polymer ?
#
loop_
_entity_poly.entity_id
_entity_poly.type
_entity_poly.pdbx_seq_one_letter_code
_entity_poly.pdbx_strand_id
1 'polypeptide(L)'
;SGPAYGFQMIEALSDGAVAAGLPRELATKLAAQTLIGAGKMVLETGEHPGVLKDMVTSPGGTTIEGLHEMEAAGVRNGLMNAVRAAADKAALLG
;
A
#
# COMPACT_ATOMS: atom_id res chain seq x y z
N SER A 1 7.36 -13.48 -4.93
CA SER A 1 5.99 -12.93 -4.97
C SER A 1 5.88 -11.52 -4.41
N GLY A 2 6.50 -11.20 -3.28
CA GLY A 2 6.39 -9.88 -2.61
C GLY A 2 6.56 -8.62 -3.48
N PRO A 3 7.66 -8.48 -4.27
CA PRO A 3 7.86 -7.29 -5.11
C PRO A 3 6.73 -7.06 -6.13
N ALA A 4 6.11 -8.12 -6.65
CA ALA A 4 5.00 -8.00 -7.59
C ALA A 4 3.77 -7.32 -6.96
N TYR A 5 3.50 -7.58 -5.68
CA TYR A 5 2.44 -6.88 -4.94
C TYR A 5 2.76 -5.39 -4.80
N GLY A 6 4.05 -5.06 -4.58
CA GLY A 6 4.54 -3.69 -4.59
C GLY A 6 4.29 -2.98 -5.93
N PHE A 7 4.63 -3.63 -7.04
CA PHE A 7 4.36 -3.07 -8.37
C PHE A 7 2.87 -2.85 -8.63
N GLN A 8 2.02 -3.81 -8.25
CA GLN A 8 0.56 -3.67 -8.35
C GLN A 8 0.04 -2.47 -7.54
N MET A 9 0.56 -2.25 -6.32
CA MET A 9 0.19 -1.10 -5.50
C MET A 9 0.67 0.22 -6.11
N ILE A 10 1.89 0.27 -6.66
CA ILE A 10 2.42 1.47 -7.33
C ILE A 10 1.57 1.83 -8.54
N GLU A 11 1.21 0.85 -9.37
CA GLU A 11 0.36 1.04 -10.54
C GLU A 11 -1.01 1.56 -10.14
N ALA A 12 -1.68 0.92 -9.16
CA ALA A 12 -2.99 1.33 -8.68
C ALA A 12 -2.99 2.74 -8.07
N LEU A 13 -1.99 3.09 -7.26
CA LEU A 13 -1.83 4.43 -6.70
C LEU A 13 -1.55 5.47 -7.80
N SER A 14 -0.74 5.12 -8.79
CA SER A 14 -0.47 5.98 -9.95
C SER A 14 -1.73 6.23 -10.77
N ASP A 15 -2.54 5.20 -11.02
CA ASP A 15 -3.82 5.31 -11.72
C ASP A 15 -4.81 6.21 -10.96
N GLY A 16 -4.93 6.04 -9.65
CA GLY A 16 -5.75 6.91 -8.81
C GLY A 16 -5.29 8.37 -8.85
N ALA A 17 -3.98 8.61 -8.83
CA ALA A 17 -3.40 9.94 -8.95
C ALA A 17 -3.63 10.58 -10.32
N VAL A 18 -3.57 9.79 -11.41
CA VAL A 18 -3.93 10.27 -12.76
C VAL A 18 -5.41 10.60 -12.85
N ALA A 19 -6.28 9.77 -12.28
CA ALA A 19 -7.72 10.05 -12.20
C ALA A 19 -8.02 11.33 -11.41
N ALA A 20 -7.19 11.65 -10.41
CA ALA A 20 -7.23 12.90 -9.65
C ALA A 20 -6.56 14.10 -10.37
N GLY A 21 -6.03 13.91 -11.58
CA GLY A 21 -5.51 14.97 -12.44
C GLY A 21 -3.98 15.11 -12.51
N LEU A 22 -3.21 14.19 -11.92
CA LEU A 22 -1.74 14.24 -12.03
C LEU A 22 -1.23 13.69 -13.38
N PRO A 23 -0.12 14.24 -13.92
CA PRO A 23 0.57 13.61 -15.04
C PRO A 23 1.10 12.22 -14.66
N ARG A 24 0.97 11.24 -15.57
CA ARG A 24 1.36 9.83 -15.36
C ARG A 24 2.78 9.67 -14.80
N GLU A 25 3.76 10.35 -15.38
CA GLU A 25 5.15 10.20 -14.96
C GLU A 25 5.35 10.66 -13.51
N LEU A 26 4.72 11.78 -13.12
CA LEU A 26 4.76 12.28 -11.75
C LEU A 26 4.01 11.35 -10.80
N ALA A 27 2.81 10.91 -11.19
CA ALA A 27 1.98 9.99 -10.41
C ALA A 27 2.75 8.70 -10.03
N THR A 28 3.41 8.07 -11.01
CA THR A 28 4.18 6.85 -10.77
C THR A 28 5.37 7.09 -9.84
N LYS A 29 6.10 8.21 -10.00
CA LYS A 29 7.22 8.57 -9.12
C LYS A 29 6.76 8.80 -7.69
N LEU A 30 5.65 9.53 -7.49
CA LEU A 30 5.07 9.79 -6.17
C LEU A 30 4.58 8.50 -5.50
N ALA A 31 3.92 7.62 -6.24
CA ALA A 31 3.44 6.33 -5.72
C ALA A 31 4.61 5.45 -5.25
N ALA A 32 5.65 5.31 -6.08
CA ALA A 32 6.85 4.54 -5.72
C ALA A 32 7.57 5.13 -4.50
N GLN A 33 7.77 6.45 -4.47
CA GLN A 33 8.45 7.12 -3.36
C GLN A 33 7.64 7.05 -2.05
N THR A 34 6.32 7.10 -2.14
CA THR A 34 5.42 6.90 -0.98
C THR A 34 5.63 5.53 -0.35
N LEU A 35 5.66 4.47 -1.14
CA LEU A 35 5.90 3.12 -0.60
C LEU A 35 7.30 2.95 -0.03
N ILE A 36 8.32 3.55 -0.65
CA ILE A 36 9.69 3.57 -0.11
C ILE A 36 9.70 4.26 1.27
N GLY A 37 9.09 5.44 1.38
CA GLY A 37 9.04 6.21 2.63
C GLY A 37 8.31 5.47 3.75
N ALA A 38 7.15 4.89 3.45
CA ALA A 38 6.38 4.10 4.40
C ALA A 38 7.16 2.87 4.88
N GLY A 39 7.78 2.12 3.96
CA GLY A 39 8.62 0.97 4.30
C GLY A 39 9.83 1.34 5.15
N LYS A 40 10.52 2.45 4.82
CA LYS A 40 11.64 2.96 5.61
C LYS A 40 11.22 3.33 7.02
N MET A 41 10.10 4.05 7.20
CA MET A 41 9.60 4.39 8.53
C MET A 41 9.40 3.16 9.41
N VAL A 42 8.79 2.10 8.87
CA VAL A 42 8.60 0.84 9.62
C VAL A 42 9.94 0.26 10.07
N LEU A 43 10.92 0.19 9.17
CA LEU A 43 12.22 -0.43 9.47
C LEU A 43 13.10 0.41 10.38
N GLU A 44 13.09 1.74 10.23
CA GLU A 44 13.95 2.65 10.96
C GLU A 44 13.42 2.95 12.37
N THR A 45 12.10 3.05 12.53
CA THR A 45 11.49 3.33 13.85
C THR A 45 11.26 2.08 14.68
N GLY A 46 11.02 0.93 14.04
CA GLY A 46 10.57 -0.29 14.73
C GLY A 46 9.15 -0.20 15.31
N GLU A 47 8.42 0.89 15.04
CA GLU A 47 7.07 1.10 15.54
C GLU A 47 6.06 0.20 14.84
N HIS A 48 4.98 -0.13 15.56
CA HIS A 48 3.90 -0.90 14.97
C HIS A 48 3.25 -0.12 13.81
N PRO A 49 3.00 -0.73 12.63
CA PRO A 49 2.44 -0.03 11.47
C PRO A 49 1.10 0.68 11.75
N GLY A 50 0.30 0.16 12.69
CA GLY A 50 -0.91 0.83 13.17
C GLY A 50 -0.62 2.20 13.81
N VAL A 51 0.43 2.30 14.63
CA VAL A 51 0.85 3.56 15.25
C VAL A 51 1.36 4.53 14.18
N LEU A 52 2.20 4.07 13.26
CA LEU A 52 2.69 4.88 12.14
C LEU A 52 1.55 5.43 11.28
N LYS A 53 0.54 4.60 10.99
CA LYS A 53 -0.67 5.00 10.27
C LYS A 53 -1.44 6.08 11.05
N ASP A 54 -1.63 5.90 12.36
CA ASP A 54 -2.36 6.87 13.18
C ASP A 54 -1.62 8.22 13.27
N MET A 55 -0.28 8.22 13.30
CA MET A 55 0.53 9.44 13.29
C MET A 55 0.37 10.32 12.04
N VAL A 56 0.00 9.73 10.89
CA VAL A 56 -0.23 10.45 9.62
C VAL A 56 -1.71 10.66 9.31
N THR A 57 -2.60 10.33 10.25
CA THR A 57 -4.05 10.38 10.06
C THR A 57 -4.67 11.43 10.97
N SER A 58 -4.95 12.61 10.42
CA SER A 58 -5.63 13.67 11.15
C SER A 58 -7.16 13.45 11.21
N PRO A 59 -7.84 13.90 12.29
CA PRO A 59 -9.29 13.83 12.39
C PRO A 59 -9.98 14.56 11.23
N GLY A 60 -10.84 13.85 10.49
CA GLY A 60 -11.56 14.38 9.32
C GLY A 60 -10.68 14.77 8.13
N GLY A 61 -9.42 14.34 8.10
CA GLY A 61 -8.47 14.63 7.03
C GLY A 61 -8.61 13.72 5.80
N THR A 62 -7.89 14.04 4.73
CA THR A 62 -7.89 13.24 3.50
C THR A 62 -7.36 11.82 3.69
N THR A 63 -6.41 11.63 4.62
CA THR A 63 -5.85 10.31 4.93
C THR A 63 -6.91 9.35 5.49
N ILE A 64 -7.79 9.81 6.40
CA ILE A 64 -8.79 8.91 7.01
C ILE A 64 -9.87 8.52 6.00
N GLU A 65 -10.28 9.42 5.11
CA GLU A 65 -11.22 9.10 4.02
C GLU A 65 -10.63 8.06 3.06
N GLY A 66 -9.36 8.24 2.65
CA GLY A 66 -8.67 7.26 1.82
C GLY A 66 -8.52 5.89 2.51
N LEU A 67 -8.18 5.89 3.81
CA LEU A 67 -8.11 4.65 4.59
C LEU A 67 -9.48 3.98 4.70
N HIS A 68 -10.56 4.73 4.89
CA HIS A 68 -11.91 4.19 4.96
C HIS A 68 -12.29 3.42 3.69
N GLU A 69 -12.05 4.02 2.51
CA GLU A 69 -12.28 3.36 1.22
C GLU A 69 -11.42 2.10 1.03
N MET A 70 -10.16 2.13 1.49
CA MET A 70 -9.29 0.94 1.46
C MET A 70 -9.79 -0.20 2.35
N GLU A 71 -10.36 0.12 3.53
CA GLU A 71 -10.97 -0.88 4.39
C GLU A 71 -12.27 -1.43 3.77
N ALA A 72 -13.11 -0.56 3.19
CA ALA A 72 -14.33 -0.97 2.49
C ALA A 72 -14.04 -1.89 1.28
N ALA A 73 -12.95 -1.61 0.55
CA ALA A 73 -12.46 -2.46 -0.53
C ALA A 73 -11.76 -3.76 -0.06
N GLY A 74 -11.56 -3.94 1.24
CA GLY A 74 -10.96 -5.15 1.80
C GLY A 74 -9.48 -5.32 1.49
N VAL A 75 -8.72 -4.22 1.36
CA VAL A 75 -7.29 -4.25 0.97
C VAL A 75 -6.46 -5.19 1.86
N ARG A 76 -6.66 -5.14 3.18
CA ARG A 76 -5.94 -6.02 4.13
C ARG A 76 -6.19 -7.49 3.82
N ASN A 77 -7.46 -7.85 3.59
CA ASN A 77 -7.87 -9.22 3.28
C ASN A 77 -7.23 -9.68 1.95
N GLY A 78 -7.27 -8.83 0.92
CA GLY A 78 -6.65 -9.12 -0.38
C GLY A 78 -5.14 -9.42 -0.26
N LEU A 79 -4.40 -8.58 0.47
CA LEU A 79 -2.96 -8.77 0.68
C LEU A 79 -2.65 -10.04 1.49
N MET A 80 -3.40 -10.31 2.57
CA MET A 80 -3.23 -11.52 3.37
C MET A 80 -3.50 -12.79 2.54
N ASN A 81 -4.55 -12.79 1.72
CA ASN A 81 -4.90 -13.92 0.86
C ASN A 81 -3.86 -14.13 -0.25
N ALA A 82 -3.31 -13.06 -0.82
CA ALA A 82 -2.25 -13.16 -1.81
C ALA A 82 -0.99 -13.85 -1.25
N VAL A 83 -0.60 -13.51 -0.01
CA VAL A 83 0.55 -14.15 0.67
C VAL A 83 0.25 -15.62 0.96
N ARG A 84 -0.93 -15.94 1.52
CA ARG A 84 -1.33 -17.31 1.81
C ARG A 84 -1.35 -18.18 0.56
N ALA A 85 -2.01 -17.72 -0.49
CA ALA A 85 -2.09 -18.46 -1.76
C ALA A 85 -0.71 -18.70 -2.38
N ALA A 86 0.20 -17.71 -2.30
CA ALA A 86 1.57 -17.88 -2.77
C ALA A 86 2.37 -18.89 -1.92
N ALA A 87 2.19 -18.87 -0.60
CA ALA A 87 2.83 -19.83 0.31
C ALA A 87 2.30 -21.26 0.10
N ASP A 88 0.98 -21.43 0.00
CA ASP A 88 0.34 -22.71 -0.29
C ASP A 88 0.85 -23.28 -1.62
N LYS A 89 0.94 -22.42 -2.65
CA LYS A 89 1.48 -22.85 -3.94
C LYS A 89 2.96 -23.21 -3.86
N ALA A 90 3.77 -22.47 -3.12
CA ALA A 90 5.19 -22.79 -2.92
C ALA A 90 5.36 -24.17 -2.27
N ALA A 91 4.59 -24.47 -1.23
CA ALA A 91 4.63 -25.78 -0.55
C ALA A 91 4.30 -26.96 -1.48
N LEU A 92 3.49 -26.74 -2.52
CA LEU A 92 3.19 -27.74 -3.55
C LEU A 92 4.30 -27.89 -4.60
N LEU A 93 5.20 -26.91 -4.72
CA LEU A 93 6.28 -26.90 -5.70
C LEU A 93 7.61 -27.44 -5.14
N GLY A 94 7.76 -27.51 -3.82
CA GLY A 94 8.98 -27.98 -3.12
C GLY A 94 9.81 -26.85 -2.58
#